data_AF-A0A0G0MV19-F1
#
_entry.id   AF-A0A0G0MV19-F1
#
_cell.length_a   1.000
_cell.length_b   1.000
_cell.length_c   1.000
_cell.angle_alpha   90.00
_cell.angle_beta   90.00
_cell.angle_gamma   90.00
#
_symmetry.space_group_name_H-M   'P 1'
#
loop_
_entity.id
_entity.type
_entity.pdbx_description
1 polymer ?
#
loop_
_entity_poly.entity_id
_entity_poly.type
_entity_poly.pdbx_seq_one_letter_code
_entity_poly.pdbx_strand_id
1 'polypeptide(L)'
;MSLPQSFFQLNVDKLARALQGEDLELPDGRALKILRTDFYTRTQNEKGSYKPMLDMEAGRVYVPRVMNAFLFLIVALDGIHSGACVRVTSIQTQTGIIKGPGRVGKWIGFNAHQQTGHLMEREGKPLLLSMEGVLTPEILPVQETVLIPMTDSVLSKYTDHLAIHFMSERLDEAYEEFLERIKREWITEDELKKRLGIS
;
A
#
# COMPACT_ATOMS: atom_id res chain seq x y z
N MET A 1 14.64 1.93 32.29
CA MET A 1 14.82 1.95 30.82
C MET A 1 13.65 1.21 30.22
N SER A 2 12.76 1.89 29.52
CA SER A 2 11.62 1.28 28.83
C SER A 2 12.13 0.48 27.62
N LEU A 3 11.71 -0.78 27.51
CA LEU A 3 11.97 -1.61 26.32
C LEU A 3 11.47 -0.87 25.07
N PRO A 4 12.16 -0.96 23.92
CA PRO A 4 11.65 -0.41 22.67
C PRO A 4 10.27 -1.03 22.40
N GLN A 5 9.27 -0.17 22.18
CA GLN A 5 7.91 -0.58 21.85
C GLN A 5 7.97 -1.41 20.56
N SER A 6 7.45 -2.64 20.60
CA SER A 6 7.40 -3.51 19.42
C SER A 6 6.63 -2.82 18.30
N PHE A 7 7.07 -3.00 17.05
CA PHE A 7 6.45 -2.42 15.86
C PHE A 7 4.94 -2.71 15.79
N PHE A 8 4.49 -3.90 16.21
CA PHE A 8 3.07 -4.29 16.20
C PHE A 8 2.25 -3.76 17.39
N GLN A 9 2.89 -3.12 18.37
CA GLN A 9 2.20 -2.43 19.47
C GLN A 9 1.80 -0.99 19.11
N LEU A 10 2.03 -0.56 17.87
CA LEU A 10 1.51 0.71 17.36
C LEU A 10 -0.01 0.64 17.17
N ASN A 11 -0.68 1.77 17.38
CA ASN A 11 -2.09 1.93 17.00
C ASN A 11 -2.23 1.84 15.47
N VAL A 12 -3.40 1.39 14.98
CA VAL A 12 -3.64 1.00 13.60
C VAL A 12 -3.26 2.07 12.57
N ASP A 13 -3.50 3.34 12.86
CA ASP A 13 -3.15 4.46 11.98
C ASP A 13 -1.63 4.60 11.82
N LYS A 14 -0.90 4.46 12.92
CA LYS A 14 0.56 4.53 12.96
C LYS A 14 1.18 3.29 12.34
N LEU A 15 0.65 2.10 12.64
CA LEU A 15 1.11 0.84 12.06
C LEU A 15 0.91 0.85 10.54
N ALA A 16 -0.22 1.36 10.05
CA ALA A 16 -0.48 1.45 8.62
C ALA A 16 0.55 2.31 7.89
N ARG A 17 0.95 3.44 8.48
CA ARG A 17 2.01 4.31 7.94
C ARG A 17 3.38 3.66 8.07
N ALA A 18 3.68 3.06 9.22
CA ALA A 18 4.96 2.42 9.48
C ALA A 18 5.21 1.21 8.55
N LEU A 19 4.16 0.48 8.17
CA LEU A 19 4.26 -0.62 7.19
C LEU A 19 4.59 -0.13 5.77
N GLN A 20 4.33 1.12 5.42
CA GLN A 20 4.64 1.62 4.08
C GLN A 20 6.15 1.85 3.94
N GLY A 21 6.77 1.19 2.97
CA GLY A 21 8.21 1.21 2.74
C GLY A 21 8.94 -0.03 3.27
N GLU A 22 8.30 -0.78 4.17
CA GLU A 22 8.85 -2.00 4.76
C GLU A 22 9.00 -3.12 3.74
N ASP A 23 10.11 -3.84 3.88
CA ASP A 23 10.38 -5.05 3.13
C ASP A 23 9.83 -6.27 3.89
N LEU A 24 9.15 -7.15 3.17
CA LEU A 24 8.52 -8.36 3.67
C LEU A 24 9.05 -9.58 2.92
N GLU A 25 9.56 -10.55 3.66
CA GLU A 25 9.96 -11.87 3.18
C GLU A 25 8.79 -12.85 3.38
N LEU A 26 8.48 -13.63 2.35
CA LEU A 26 7.46 -14.67 2.36
C LEU A 26 8.08 -16.03 2.75
N PRO A 27 7.28 -16.99 3.24
CA PRO A 27 7.77 -18.33 3.63
C PRO A 27 8.51 -19.10 2.53
N ASP A 28 8.23 -18.78 1.26
CA ASP A 28 8.84 -19.41 0.09
C ASP A 28 10.09 -18.66 -0.43
N GLY A 29 10.59 -17.68 0.35
CA GLY A 29 11.79 -16.90 0.04
C GLY A 29 11.56 -15.74 -0.92
N ARG A 30 10.35 -15.55 -1.46
CA ARG A 30 10.03 -14.34 -2.22
C ARG A 30 10.02 -13.12 -1.30
N ALA A 31 10.37 -11.97 -1.85
CA ALA A 31 10.35 -10.71 -1.13
C ALA A 31 9.50 -9.67 -1.86
N LEU A 32 8.91 -8.76 -1.08
CA LEU A 32 8.15 -7.62 -1.57
C LEU A 32 8.41 -6.40 -0.69
N LYS A 33 8.14 -5.21 -1.23
CA LYS A 33 8.04 -3.96 -0.46
C LYS A 33 6.58 -3.53 -0.39
N ILE A 34 6.10 -3.18 0.80
CA ILE A 34 4.74 -2.67 0.97
C ILE A 34 4.71 -1.20 0.53
N LEU A 35 3.87 -0.87 -0.45
CA LEU A 35 3.78 0.50 -0.99
C LEU A 35 2.58 1.27 -0.46
N ARG A 36 1.42 0.62 -0.37
CA ARG A 36 0.18 1.25 0.11
C ARG A 36 -0.60 0.32 1.01
N THR A 37 -1.17 0.93 2.03
CA THR A 37 -2.00 0.30 3.05
C THR A 37 -3.25 1.14 3.28
N ASP A 38 -4.35 0.47 3.59
CA ASP A 38 -5.53 1.09 4.20
C ASP A 38 -5.60 0.60 5.66
N PHE A 39 -6.34 1.31 6.51
CA PHE A 39 -6.62 0.82 7.86
C PHE A 39 -8.10 0.88 8.21
N TYR A 40 -8.50 0.00 9.12
CA TYR A 40 -9.86 -0.13 9.62
C TYR A 40 -9.81 -0.27 11.14
N THR A 41 -10.63 0.52 11.83
CA THR A 41 -10.77 0.46 13.28
C THR A 41 -11.43 -0.84 13.71
N ARG A 42 -11.33 -1.16 15.01
CA ARG A 42 -11.97 -2.37 15.56
C ARG A 42 -13.48 -2.36 15.28
N THR A 43 -14.14 -1.22 15.48
CA THR A 43 -15.58 -1.07 15.26
C THR A 43 -16.00 -1.33 13.81
N GLN A 44 -15.17 -0.95 12.83
CA GLN A 44 -15.43 -1.24 11.41
C GLN A 44 -15.34 -2.74 11.08
N ASN A 45 -14.63 -3.51 11.91
CA ASN A 45 -14.39 -4.94 11.76
C ASN A 45 -15.38 -5.83 12.52
N GLU A 46 -16.33 -5.27 13.26
CA GLU A 46 -17.23 -6.01 14.15
C GLU A 46 -18.23 -6.95 13.45
N LYS A 47 -18.33 -6.88 12.12
CA LYS A 47 -19.36 -7.58 11.34
C LYS A 47 -18.77 -8.41 10.20
N GLY A 48 -19.52 -9.45 9.82
CA GLY A 48 -19.26 -10.26 8.64
C GLY A 48 -17.97 -11.08 8.71
N SER A 49 -17.29 -11.21 7.58
CA SER A 49 -16.09 -12.05 7.41
C SER A 49 -14.88 -11.59 8.22
N TYR A 50 -14.96 -10.45 8.91
CA TYR A 50 -13.89 -9.82 9.66
C TYR A 50 -13.91 -10.16 11.15
N LYS A 51 -15.07 -10.60 11.66
CA LYS A 51 -15.30 -10.86 13.09
C LYS A 51 -14.25 -11.79 13.74
N PRO A 52 -13.76 -12.86 13.10
CA PRO A 52 -12.76 -13.73 13.71
C PRO A 52 -11.44 -13.01 14.10
N MET A 53 -11.12 -11.89 13.44
CA MET A 53 -9.88 -11.16 13.74
C MET A 53 -9.94 -10.33 15.02
N LEU A 54 -11.14 -10.10 15.57
CA LEU A 54 -11.32 -9.27 16.76
C LEU A 54 -10.64 -9.85 18.00
N ASP A 55 -10.46 -11.17 18.02
CA ASP A 55 -9.86 -11.90 19.14
C ASP A 55 -8.39 -12.29 18.85
N MET A 56 -7.86 -11.89 17.69
CA MET A 56 -6.48 -12.16 17.30
C MET A 56 -5.53 -11.10 17.89
N GLU A 57 -4.30 -11.49 18.17
CA GLU A 57 -3.24 -10.59 18.66
C GLU A 57 -2.76 -9.64 17.56
N ALA A 58 -2.27 -8.46 17.94
CA ALA A 58 -1.63 -7.55 16.99
C ALA A 58 -0.38 -8.19 16.36
N GLY A 59 -0.14 -7.91 15.08
CA GLY A 59 0.91 -8.56 14.28
C GLY A 59 0.49 -9.90 13.66
N ARG A 60 -0.66 -10.46 14.04
CA ARG A 60 -1.24 -11.62 13.34
C ARG A 60 -1.70 -11.24 11.94
N VAL A 61 -1.72 -12.21 11.05
CA VAL A 61 -2.25 -12.08 9.70
C VAL A 61 -3.56 -12.84 9.60
N TYR A 62 -4.57 -12.21 9.00
CA TYR A 62 -5.86 -12.81 8.75
C TYR A 62 -6.28 -12.62 7.29
N VAL A 63 -6.78 -13.68 6.66
CA VAL A 63 -7.12 -13.69 5.24
C VAL A 63 -8.61 -13.98 5.03
N PRO A 64 -9.48 -12.95 5.03
CA PRO A 64 -10.86 -13.14 4.63
C PRO A 64 -10.97 -13.25 3.11
N ARG A 65 -11.95 -14.04 2.66
CA ARG A 65 -12.40 -14.06 1.27
C ARG A 65 -13.61 -13.13 1.18
N VAL A 66 -13.48 -12.06 0.42
CA VAL A 66 -14.57 -11.12 0.15
C VAL A 66 -14.85 -11.16 -1.33
N MET A 67 -16.09 -11.53 -1.69
CA MET A 67 -16.45 -11.88 -3.07
C MET A 67 -15.48 -12.95 -3.62
N ASN A 68 -14.62 -12.59 -4.58
CA ASN A 68 -13.63 -13.48 -5.19
C ASN A 68 -12.18 -13.07 -4.90
N ALA A 69 -11.95 -12.30 -3.84
CA ALA A 69 -10.63 -11.83 -3.45
C ALA A 69 -10.23 -12.31 -2.06
N PHE A 70 -9.00 -12.82 -1.93
CA PHE A 70 -8.34 -13.02 -0.64
C PHE A 70 -7.64 -11.73 -0.25
N LEU A 71 -7.95 -11.19 0.93
CA LEU A 71 -7.41 -9.92 1.39
C LEU A 71 -6.27 -10.15 2.38
N PHE A 72 -5.18 -9.39 2.23
CA PHE A 72 -4.08 -9.42 3.18
C PHE A 72 -4.35 -8.44 4.33
N LEU A 73 -4.79 -8.95 5.49
CA LEU A 73 -4.99 -8.13 6.68
C LEU A 73 -3.94 -8.44 7.76
N ILE A 74 -3.36 -7.39 8.33
CA ILE A 74 -2.48 -7.44 9.49
C ILE A 74 -3.26 -6.88 10.66
N VAL A 75 -3.47 -7.70 11.69
CA VAL A 75 -4.20 -7.32 12.91
C VAL A 75 -3.38 -6.30 13.68
N ALA A 76 -4.06 -5.29 14.21
CA ALA A 76 -3.48 -4.12 14.85
C ALA A 76 -4.25 -3.76 16.13
N LEU A 77 -3.64 -2.88 16.92
CA LEU A 77 -4.31 -2.26 18.07
C LEU A 77 -5.16 -1.07 17.64
N ASP A 78 -6.28 -0.89 18.33
CA ASP A 78 -7.13 0.30 18.35
C ASP A 78 -7.16 0.82 19.79
N GLY A 79 -6.29 1.79 20.08
CA GLY A 79 -5.97 2.16 21.46
C GLY A 79 -5.30 1.00 22.20
N ILE A 80 -6.00 0.40 23.17
CA ILE A 80 -5.52 -0.74 23.97
C ILE A 80 -6.09 -2.09 23.52
N HIS A 81 -7.05 -2.09 22.59
CA HIS A 81 -7.75 -3.30 22.17
C HIS A 81 -7.21 -3.79 20.82
N SER A 82 -7.01 -5.09 20.68
CA SER A 82 -6.70 -5.68 19.36
C SER A 82 -7.93 -5.70 18.45
N GLY A 83 -7.79 -6.12 17.19
CA GLY A 83 -8.90 -6.36 16.26
C GLY A 83 -9.19 -5.22 15.27
N ALA A 84 -8.45 -4.11 15.33
CA ALA A 84 -8.28 -3.27 14.16
C ALA A 84 -7.41 -4.01 13.13
N CYS A 85 -7.38 -3.52 11.89
CA CYS A 85 -6.49 -4.10 10.89
C CYS A 85 -5.93 -3.09 9.90
N VAL A 86 -4.76 -3.43 9.39
CA VAL A 86 -4.15 -2.80 8.23
C VAL A 86 -4.33 -3.74 7.04
N ARG A 87 -4.88 -3.22 5.94
CA ARG A 87 -5.01 -3.95 4.68
C ARG A 87 -3.93 -3.52 3.72
N VAL A 88 -3.18 -4.47 3.16
CA VAL A 88 -2.20 -4.17 2.12
C VAL A 88 -2.90 -4.06 0.76
N THR A 89 -2.75 -2.93 0.08
CA THR A 89 -3.43 -2.64 -1.19
C THR A 89 -2.49 -2.47 -2.37
N SER A 90 -1.20 -2.25 -2.12
CA SER A 90 -0.19 -2.20 -3.18
C SER A 90 1.16 -2.68 -2.67
N ILE A 91 1.85 -3.47 -3.49
CA ILE A 91 3.21 -3.97 -3.24
C ILE A 91 4.12 -3.75 -4.44
N GLN A 92 5.42 -3.66 -4.19
CA GLN A 92 6.47 -3.75 -5.20
C GLN A 92 7.16 -5.11 -5.07
N THR A 93 7.39 -5.76 -6.20
CA THR A 93 8.08 -7.05 -6.29
C THR A 93 9.26 -6.90 -7.25
N GLN A 94 10.06 -7.95 -7.41
CA GLN A 94 11.13 -7.97 -8.42
C GLN A 94 10.59 -7.78 -9.86
N THR A 95 9.34 -8.17 -10.10
CA THR A 95 8.74 -8.11 -11.45
C THR A 95 7.98 -6.82 -11.71
N GLY A 96 7.66 -6.02 -10.69
CA GLY A 96 7.03 -4.71 -10.84
C GLY A 96 6.04 -4.37 -9.72
N ILE A 97 5.07 -3.49 -9.99
CA ILE A 97 4.08 -3.03 -9.00
C ILE A 97 2.78 -3.81 -9.17
N ILE A 98 2.23 -4.29 -8.05
CA ILE A 98 0.94 -4.96 -7.98
C ILE A 98 -0.01 -4.08 -7.18
N LYS A 99 -1.03 -3.53 -7.87
CA LYS A 99 -2.07 -2.68 -7.29
C LYS A 99 -3.38 -3.47 -7.13
N GLY A 100 -4.05 -3.28 -5.99
CA GLY A 100 -5.36 -3.84 -5.68
C GLY A 100 -5.28 -4.98 -4.66
N PRO A 101 -6.06 -4.95 -3.57
CA PRO A 101 -5.88 -5.87 -2.44
C PRO A 101 -6.10 -7.35 -2.80
N GLY A 102 -7.04 -7.66 -3.69
CA GLY A 102 -7.23 -9.04 -4.17
C GLY A 102 -6.10 -9.56 -5.06
N ARG A 103 -5.46 -8.67 -5.84
CA ARG A 103 -4.29 -9.01 -6.65
C ARG A 103 -3.06 -9.22 -5.77
N VAL A 104 -2.90 -8.40 -4.73
CA VAL A 104 -1.89 -8.61 -3.70
C VAL A 104 -2.05 -10.00 -3.07
N GLY A 105 -3.25 -10.36 -2.62
CA GLY A 105 -3.50 -11.68 -2.01
C GLY A 105 -3.20 -12.85 -2.95
N LYS A 106 -3.60 -12.76 -4.22
CA LYS A 106 -3.29 -13.75 -5.27
C LYS A 106 -1.79 -13.90 -5.52
N TRP A 107 -1.07 -12.78 -5.59
CA TRP A 107 0.38 -12.83 -5.79
C TRP A 107 1.10 -13.45 -4.59
N ILE A 108 0.71 -13.08 -3.36
CA ILE A 108 1.27 -13.71 -2.15
C ILE A 108 0.97 -15.21 -2.16
N GLY A 109 -0.22 -15.60 -2.63
CA GLY A 109 -0.63 -17.00 -2.78
C GLY A 109 -1.63 -17.45 -1.73
N PHE A 110 -2.40 -16.53 -1.16
CA PHE A 110 -3.51 -16.90 -0.30
C PHE A 110 -4.58 -17.66 -1.09
N ASN A 111 -5.01 -18.80 -0.56
CA ASN A 111 -5.89 -19.73 -1.25
C ASN A 111 -7.07 -20.23 -0.41
N ALA A 112 -7.08 -19.93 0.89
CA ALA A 112 -8.11 -20.37 1.81
C ALA A 112 -8.75 -19.17 2.53
N HIS A 113 -10.07 -19.24 2.72
CA HIS A 113 -10.76 -18.29 3.57
C HIS A 113 -10.38 -18.55 5.03
N GLN A 114 -10.13 -17.48 5.78
CA GLN A 114 -9.74 -17.51 7.18
C GLN A 114 -8.36 -18.15 7.41
N GLN A 115 -7.52 -18.17 6.37
CA GLN A 115 -6.11 -18.51 6.55
C GLN A 115 -5.47 -17.49 7.49
N THR A 116 -4.65 -17.98 8.41
CA THR A 116 -4.00 -17.18 9.46
C THR A 116 -2.49 -17.26 9.37
N GLY A 117 -1.83 -16.31 9.99
CA GLY A 117 -0.38 -16.25 10.08
C GLY A 117 0.07 -15.20 11.09
N HIS A 118 1.33 -14.81 11.01
CA HIS A 118 1.90 -13.73 11.80
C HIS A 118 3.10 -13.11 11.09
N LEU A 119 3.32 -11.83 11.38
CA LEU A 119 4.53 -11.12 11.00
C LEU A 119 5.53 -11.17 12.16
N MET A 120 6.80 -11.40 11.84
CA MET A 120 7.89 -11.43 12.82
C MET A 120 8.89 -10.30 12.56
N GLU A 121 9.15 -9.52 13.58
CA GLU A 121 10.27 -8.56 13.60
C GLU A 121 11.59 -9.33 13.68
N ARG A 122 12.58 -8.91 12.89
CA ARG A 122 13.94 -9.46 12.92
C ARG A 122 14.92 -8.29 12.86
N GLU A 123 15.83 -8.22 13.82
CA GLU A 123 16.78 -7.10 13.93
C GLU A 123 17.62 -6.94 12.65
N GLY A 124 17.58 -5.75 12.06
CA GLY A 124 18.31 -5.42 10.83
C GLY A 124 17.90 -6.23 9.59
N LYS A 125 16.74 -6.89 9.62
CA LYS A 125 16.25 -7.76 8.53
C LYS A 125 14.81 -7.40 8.14
N PRO A 126 14.39 -7.75 6.91
CA PRO A 126 12.99 -7.62 6.50
C PRO A 126 12.04 -8.32 7.47
N LEU A 127 10.80 -7.84 7.56
CA LEU A 127 9.73 -8.54 8.26
C LEU A 127 9.58 -9.93 7.64
N LEU A 128 9.36 -10.96 8.45
CA LEU A 128 9.08 -12.30 7.96
C LEU A 128 7.60 -12.59 8.11
N LEU A 129 6.94 -12.93 7.00
CA LEU A 129 5.60 -13.53 7.03
C LEU A 129 5.73 -15.02 7.32
N SER A 130 5.02 -15.49 8.34
CA SER A 130 4.77 -16.90 8.60
C SER A 130 3.27 -17.17 8.46
N MET A 131 2.91 -18.18 7.69
CA MET A 131 1.50 -18.53 7.42
C MET A 131 1.21 -19.96 7.85
N GLU A 132 -0.01 -20.19 8.32
CA GLU A 132 -0.55 -21.53 8.50
C GLU A 132 -1.02 -22.08 7.14
N GLY A 133 -0.63 -23.32 6.82
CA GLY A 133 -0.92 -23.95 5.54
C GLY A 133 0.04 -23.56 4.42
N VAL A 134 -0.36 -23.86 3.18
CA VAL A 134 0.47 -23.69 1.98
C VAL A 134 0.04 -22.46 1.20
N LEU A 135 1.00 -21.64 0.76
CA LEU A 135 0.77 -20.56 -0.20
C LEU A 135 0.87 -21.10 -1.63
N THR A 136 -0.10 -20.75 -2.48
CA THR A 136 -0.10 -21.07 -3.91
C THR A 136 -0.17 -19.78 -4.73
N PRO A 137 0.99 -19.15 -5.02
CA PRO A 137 1.03 -17.88 -5.73
C PRO A 137 0.55 -17.99 -7.18
N GLU A 138 -0.18 -16.98 -7.63
CA GLU A 138 -0.54 -16.82 -9.04
C GLU A 138 0.46 -15.90 -9.76
N ILE A 139 0.87 -16.29 -10.98
CA ILE A 139 1.59 -15.38 -11.88
C ILE A 139 0.59 -14.36 -12.40
N LEU A 140 0.69 -13.13 -11.89
CA LEU A 140 -0.15 -12.04 -12.37
C LEU A 140 0.56 -11.28 -13.50
N PRO A 141 -0.18 -10.85 -14.55
CA PRO A 141 0.38 -9.90 -15.49
C PRO A 141 0.76 -8.64 -14.71
N VAL A 142 2.04 -8.31 -14.74
CA VAL A 142 2.56 -7.11 -14.08
C VAL A 142 1.99 -5.91 -14.83
N GLN A 143 1.42 -4.95 -14.11
CA GLN A 143 1.27 -3.62 -14.70
C GLN A 143 2.66 -3.02 -14.74
N GLU A 144 3.31 -3.08 -15.90
CA GLU A 144 4.38 -2.13 -16.19
C GLU A 144 3.79 -0.75 -15.92
N THR A 145 4.45 0.04 -15.08
CA THR A 145 4.13 1.44 -14.97
C THR A 145 4.46 2.02 -16.34
N VAL A 146 3.47 2.11 -17.23
CA VAL A 146 3.63 2.81 -18.49
C VAL A 146 3.88 4.25 -18.11
N LEU A 147 5.15 4.64 -18.12
CA LEU A 147 5.55 6.03 -17.97
C LEU A 147 4.95 6.72 -19.19
N ILE A 148 3.81 7.39 -19.00
CA ILE A 148 3.26 8.26 -20.04
C ILE A 148 4.17 9.50 -20.01
N PRO A 149 5.03 9.69 -21.03
CA PRO A 149 5.91 10.85 -21.05
C PRO A 149 5.06 12.11 -21.09
N MET A 150 5.56 13.16 -20.46
CA MET A 150 4.90 14.46 -20.54
C MET A 150 4.87 14.94 -22.00
N THR A 151 3.66 15.07 -22.54
CA THR A 151 3.40 15.53 -23.92
C THR A 151 2.41 16.68 -23.90
N ASP A 152 2.32 17.42 -25.01
CA ASP A 152 1.32 18.49 -25.18
C ASP A 152 -0.11 17.99 -24.95
N SER A 153 -0.42 16.75 -25.38
CA SER A 153 -1.73 16.15 -25.14
C SER A 153 -2.01 15.95 -23.65
N VAL A 154 -1.00 15.59 -22.85
CA VAL A 154 -1.16 15.46 -21.39
C VAL A 154 -1.39 16.83 -20.75
N LEU A 155 -0.57 17.83 -21.08
CA LEU A 155 -0.71 19.19 -20.55
C LEU A 155 -2.08 19.81 -20.86
N SER A 156 -2.60 19.56 -22.07
CA SER A 156 -3.92 20.08 -22.48
C SER A 156 -5.09 19.57 -21.63
N LYS A 157 -4.95 18.41 -20.97
CA LYS A 157 -5.98 17.88 -20.06
C LYS A 157 -6.04 18.65 -18.73
N TYR A 158 -4.95 19.33 -18.37
CA TYR A 158 -4.76 19.97 -17.07
C TYR A 158 -4.59 21.49 -17.19
N THR A 159 -4.97 22.08 -18.34
CA THR A 159 -4.75 23.51 -18.63
C THR A 159 -5.25 24.43 -17.52
N ASP A 160 -6.43 24.18 -16.97
CA ASP A 160 -7.00 25.02 -15.90
C ASP A 160 -6.17 24.95 -14.61
N HIS A 161 -5.73 23.75 -14.23
CA HIS A 161 -4.93 23.55 -13.02
C HIS A 161 -3.51 24.14 -13.18
N LEU A 162 -2.94 24.00 -14.38
CA LEU A 162 -1.65 24.58 -14.75
C LEU A 162 -1.69 26.10 -14.71
N ALA A 163 -2.75 26.71 -15.25
CA ALA A 163 -2.94 28.16 -15.22
C ALA A 163 -3.11 28.68 -13.79
N ILE A 164 -3.91 28.00 -12.95
CA ILE A 164 -4.07 28.34 -11.54
C ILE A 164 -2.73 28.25 -10.82
N HIS A 165 -2.00 27.15 -11.00
CA HIS A 165 -0.70 26.96 -10.35
C HIS A 165 0.29 28.04 -10.77
N PHE A 166 0.40 28.32 -12.06
CA PHE A 166 1.25 29.38 -12.61
C PHE A 166 0.95 30.76 -12.02
N MET A 167 -0.34 31.14 -11.95
CA MET A 167 -0.75 32.41 -11.34
C MET A 167 -0.47 32.46 -9.82
N SER A 168 -0.58 31.32 -9.13
CA SER A 168 -0.40 31.25 -7.67
C SER A 168 1.07 31.33 -7.25
N GLU A 169 1.98 30.78 -8.04
CA GLU A 169 3.41 30.74 -7.76
C GLU A 169 4.11 32.08 -8.07
N ARG A 170 3.43 33.02 -8.73
CA ARG A 170 3.96 34.33 -9.15
C ARG A 170 5.30 34.21 -9.89
N LEU A 171 5.34 33.31 -10.88
CA LEU A 171 6.55 33.04 -11.65
C LEU A 171 6.86 34.24 -12.57
N ASP A 172 8.12 34.66 -12.61
CA ASP A 172 8.62 35.75 -13.47
C ASP A 172 8.97 35.27 -14.90
N GLU A 173 8.30 34.23 -15.39
CA GLU A 173 8.52 33.62 -16.70
C GLU A 173 7.23 33.63 -17.55
N ALA A 174 7.34 33.45 -18.87
CA ALA A 174 6.17 33.33 -19.72
C ALA A 174 5.46 31.97 -19.50
N TYR A 175 4.15 31.91 -19.72
CA TYR A 175 3.38 30.68 -19.51
C TYR A 175 3.87 29.53 -20.41
N GLU A 176 4.28 29.83 -21.64
CA GLU A 176 4.87 28.86 -22.57
C GLU A 176 6.20 28.30 -22.03
N GLU A 177 7.04 29.13 -21.41
CA GLU A 177 8.31 28.70 -20.81
C GLU A 177 8.06 27.78 -19.60
N PHE A 178 7.05 28.10 -18.80
CA PHE A 178 6.57 27.26 -17.72
C PHE A 178 6.12 25.87 -18.20
N LEU A 179 5.35 25.80 -19.29
CA LEU A 179 4.90 24.52 -19.86
C LEU A 179 6.10 23.68 -20.36
N GLU A 180 7.08 24.32 -21.02
CA GLU A 180 8.31 23.65 -21.46
C GLU A 180 9.20 23.21 -20.29
N ARG A 181 9.18 23.94 -19.17
CA ARG A 181 9.84 23.49 -17.93
C ARG A 181 9.14 22.26 -17.37
N ILE A 182 7.82 22.23 -17.32
CA ILE A 182 7.04 21.06 -16.87
C ILE A 182 7.35 19.83 -17.72
N LYS A 183 7.44 19.94 -19.04
CA LYS A 183 7.82 18.81 -19.91
C LYS A 183 9.21 18.26 -19.58
N ARG A 184 10.14 19.13 -19.22
CA ARG A 184 11.54 18.76 -18.92
C ARG A 184 11.70 18.21 -17.51
N GLU A 185 11.01 18.80 -16.54
CA GLU A 185 11.21 18.51 -15.11
C GLU A 185 10.20 17.52 -14.56
N TRP A 186 8.94 17.55 -15.02
CA TRP A 186 7.85 16.72 -14.50
C TRP A 186 7.56 15.64 -15.53
N ILE A 187 8.47 14.67 -15.59
CA ILE A 187 8.65 13.72 -16.69
C ILE A 187 7.39 12.87 -16.97
N THR A 188 6.45 12.80 -16.02
CA THR A 188 5.24 11.96 -16.10
C THR A 188 3.95 12.69 -15.68
N GLU A 189 2.81 12.21 -16.19
CA GLU A 189 1.47 12.70 -15.79
C GLU A 189 1.18 12.49 -14.29
N ASP A 190 1.69 11.42 -13.68
CA ASP A 190 1.51 11.17 -12.24
C ASP A 190 2.23 12.21 -11.38
N GLU A 191 3.42 12.64 -11.81
CA GLU A 191 4.18 13.69 -11.13
C GLU A 191 3.50 15.06 -11.25
N LEU A 192 2.93 15.35 -12.42
CA LEU A 192 2.08 16.52 -12.66
C LEU A 192 0.89 16.55 -11.69
N LYS A 193 0.12 15.46 -11.60
CA LYS A 193 -1.03 15.37 -10.69
C LYS A 193 -0.64 15.63 -9.25
N LYS A 194 0.48 15.03 -8.82
CA LYS A 194 1.00 15.20 -7.46
C LYS A 194 1.38 16.65 -7.15
N ARG A 195 2.04 17.34 -8.09
CA ARG A 195 2.44 18.75 -7.94
C ARG A 195 1.24 19.70 -7.95
N LEU A 196 0.24 19.40 -8.77
CA LEU A 196 -1.00 20.18 -8.88
C LEU A 196 -2.03 19.84 -7.80
N GLY A 197 -1.76 18.86 -6.92
CA GLY A 197 -2.70 18.43 -5.87
C GLY A 197 -3.96 17.73 -6.39
N ILE A 198 -3.90 17.15 -7.58
CA ILE A 198 -5.02 16.46 -8.23
C ILE A 198 -5.01 14.99 -7.79
N SER A 199 -6.10 14.56 -7.16
CA SER A 199 -6.30 13.21 -6.62
C SER A 199 -6.70 12.18 -7.68
#